data_AF-A0A117KU15-F1
#
_entry.id   AF-A0A117KU15-F1
#
_cell.length_a   1.000
_cell.length_b   1.000
_cell.length_c   1.000
_cell.angle_alpha   90.00
_cell.angle_beta   90.00
_cell.angle_gamma   90.00
#
_symmetry.space_group_name_H-M   'P 1'
#
loop_
_entity.id
_entity.type
_entity.pdbx_description
1 polymer ?
#
loop_
_entity_poly.entity_id
_entity_poly.type
_entity_poly.pdbx_seq_one_letter_code
_entity_poly.pdbx_strand_id
1 'polypeptide(L)' 'MTSERKRKKRIYNPVTGKYYAVRQRTISSGKAGQIKRLWKPSKKREKKSIWDLL' A
#
# COMPACT_ATOMS: atom_id res chain seq x y z
N MET A 1 -13.93 -3.60 -20.00
CA MET A 1 -13.85 -4.23 -18.66
C MET A 1 -12.87 -3.42 -17.81
N THR A 2 -13.36 -2.46 -17.04
CA THR A 2 -12.52 -1.70 -16.10
C THR A 2 -12.15 -2.60 -14.93
N SER A 3 -10.86 -2.93 -14.78
CA SER A 3 -10.40 -3.70 -13.63
C SER A 3 -10.62 -2.87 -12.36
N GLU A 4 -11.61 -3.20 -11.54
CA GLU A 4 -11.74 -2.62 -10.21
C GLU A 4 -10.46 -2.94 -9.42
N ARG A 5 -9.63 -1.92 -9.23
CA ARG A 5 -8.43 -2.05 -8.40
C ARG A 5 -8.90 -2.29 -6.97
N LYS A 6 -8.82 -3.56 -6.50
CA LYS A 6 -9.16 -3.95 -5.13
C LYS A 6 -8.53 -2.96 -4.15
N ARG A 7 -9.36 -2.25 -3.39
CA ARG A 7 -8.92 -1.26 -2.39
C ARG A 7 -7.94 -1.94 -1.42
N LYS A 8 -6.80 -1.29 -1.18
CA LYS A 8 -5.75 -1.80 -0.27
C LYS A 8 -6.34 -1.86 1.14
N LYS A 9 -6.40 -3.05 1.74
CA LYS A 9 -6.90 -3.26 3.10
C LYS A 9 -5.89 -2.68 4.12
N ARG A 10 -6.40 -1.89 5.07
CA ARG A 10 -5.64 -1.34 6.20
C ARG A 10 -6.46 -1.49 7.49
N ILE A 11 -5.78 -1.61 8.61
CA ILE A 11 -6.37 -1.68 9.96
C ILE A 11 -5.88 -0.49 10.77
N TYR A 12 -6.78 0.17 11.49
CA TYR A 12 -6.44 1.24 12.42
C TYR A 12 -6.08 0.66 13.79
N ASN A 13 -4.99 1.14 14.39
CA ASN A 13 -4.63 0.84 15.77
C ASN A 13 -4.91 2.08 16.64
N PRO A 14 -5.91 2.04 17.53
CA PRO A 14 -6.28 3.18 18.36
C PRO A 14 -5.21 3.56 19.39
N VAL A 15 -4.40 2.59 19.86
CA VAL A 15 -3.36 2.83 20.87
C VAL A 15 -2.22 3.69 20.31
N THR A 16 -1.91 3.54 19.03
CA THR A 16 -0.78 4.24 18.39
C THR A 16 -1.23 5.32 17.41
N GLY A 17 -2.54 5.46 17.16
CA GLY A 17 -3.10 6.37 16.15
C GLY A 17 -2.68 6.05 14.71
N LYS A 18 -2.17 4.83 14.46
CA LYS A 18 -1.50 4.46 13.20
C LYS A 18 -2.31 3.46 12.40
N TYR A 19 -2.20 3.55 11.07
CA TYR A 19 -2.74 2.55 10.17
C TYR A 19 -1.68 1.51 9.82
N TYR A 20 -2.06 0.23 9.79
CA TYR A 20 -1.22 -0.87 9.37
C TYR A 20 -1.75 -1.48 8.07
N ALA A 21 -0.85 -1.80 7.16
CA ALA A 21 -1.18 -2.47 5.91
C ALA A 21 -1.32 -3.98 6.14
N VAL A 22 -2.39 -4.57 5.61
CA VAL A 22 -2.66 -6.00 5.75
C VAL A 22 -2.28 -6.74 4.48
N ARG A 23 -1.73 -7.95 4.61
CA ARG A 23 -1.47 -8.84 3.47
C ARG A 23 -2.79 -9.29 2.84
N GLN A 24 -2.96 -9.03 1.54
CA GLN A 24 -4.14 -9.47 0.80
C GLN A 24 -4.04 -10.91 0.28
N ARG A 25 -2.82 -11.44 0.14
CA ARG A 25 -2.54 -12.79 -0.36
C ARG A 25 -1.48 -13.47 0.51
N THR A 26 -1.54 -14.79 0.57
CA THR A 26 -0.51 -15.63 1.17
C THR A 26 0.65 -15.79 0.19
N ILE A 27 1.87 -15.63 0.67
CA ILE A 27 3.13 -15.90 -0.04
C ILE A 27 4.11 -16.60 0.92
N SER A 28 5.24 -17.08 0.43
CA SER A 28 6.29 -17.70 1.27
C SER A 28 6.67 -16.86 2.49
N SER A 29 6.71 -15.54 2.33
CA SER A 29 7.06 -14.59 3.40
C SER A 29 5.92 -14.28 4.39
N GLY A 30 4.76 -14.92 4.31
CA GLY A 30 3.63 -14.67 5.22
C GLY A 30 2.24 -14.82 4.60
N LYS A 31 1.23 -14.93 5.47
CA LYS A 31 -0.16 -15.27 5.15
C LYS A 31 -1.04 -14.04 4.94
N ALA A 32 -2.13 -14.22 4.19
CA ALA A 32 -3.19 -13.22 4.09
C ALA A 32 -3.76 -12.89 5.49
N GLY A 33 -4.12 -11.63 5.74
CA GLY A 33 -4.63 -11.17 7.03
C GLY A 33 -3.55 -10.69 8.01
N GLN A 34 -2.29 -11.09 7.83
CA GLN A 34 -1.21 -10.62 8.69
C GLN A 34 -0.84 -9.15 8.45
N ILE A 35 -0.38 -8.48 9.50
CA ILE A 35 0.20 -7.14 9.41
C ILE A 35 1.49 -7.22 8.59
N LYS A 36 1.55 -6.49 7.48
CA LYS A 36 2.73 -6.42 6.61
C LYS A 36 3.73 -5.38 7.10
N ARG A 37 3.22 -4.17 7.38
CA ARG A 37 4.01 -2.98 7.76
C ARG A 37 3.09 -1.84 8.17
N LEU A 38 3.67 -0.78 8.73
CA LEU A 38 3.00 0.50 8.87
C LEU A 38 2.50 0.99 7.50
N TRP A 39 1.25 1.41 7.43
CA TRP A 39 0.65 1.94 6.21
C TRP A 39 1.20 3.34 5.95
N LYS A 40 1.58 3.59 4.69
CA LYS A 40 1.99 4.91 4.20
C LYS A 40 1.21 5.20 2.92
N PRO A 41 0.80 6.47 2.70
CA PRO A 41 0.21 6.87 1.44
C PRO A 41 1.19 6.59 0.30
N SER A 42 0.67 6.28 -0.89
CA SER A 42 1.53 6.18 -2.07
C SER A 42 2.15 7.54 -2.35
N LYS A 43 3.48 7.59 -2.50
CA LYS A 43 4.15 8.79 -3.01
C LYS A 43 3.58 9.09 -4.39
N LYS A 44 3.17 10.35 -4.61
CA LYS A 44 2.83 10.82 -5.96
C LYS A 44 4.10 10.71 -6.79
N ARG A 45 4.02 10.05 -7.95
CA ARG A 45 5.11 10.13 -8.93
C ARG A 45 5.03 11.53 -9.51
N GLU A 46 6.06 12.34 -9.26
CA GLU A 46 6.29 13.54 -10.05
C GLU A 46 6.52 13.08 -11.49
N LYS A 47 5.78 13.68 -12.42
CA LYS A 47 6.02 13.44 -13.85
C LYS A 47 7.37 14.07 -14.14
N LYS A 48 8.35 13.26 -14.52
CA LYS A 48 9.61 13.79 -15.05
C LYS A 48 9.29 14.68 -16.25
N SER A 49 9.81 15.90 -16.21
CA SER A 49 9.77 16.81 -17.34
C SER A 49 10.60 16.21 -18.47
N ILE A 50 10.27 16.52 -19.72
CA ILE A 50 11.11 16.17 -20.88
C ILE A 50 12.52 16.77 -20.71
N TRP A 51 12.62 17.92 -20.04
CA TRP A 51 13.87 18.56 -19.66
C TRP A 51 14.68 17.81 -18.60
N ASP A 52 14.09 16.87 -17.84
CA ASP A 52 14.81 16.03 -16.87
C ASP A 52 15.43 14.78 -17.53
N LEU A 53 15.19 14.59 -18.84
CA LEU A 53 15.64 13.45 -19.64
C LEU A 53 16.65 13.84 -20.73
N LEU A 54 16.88 15.14 -20.93
CA LEU A 54 17.78 15.71 -21.92
C LEU A 54 19.07 16.16 -21.21
#